data_AF-A0A536C1J7-F1
#
_entry.id   AF-A0A536C1J7-F1
#
_cell.length_a   1.000
_cell.length_b   1.000
_cell.length_c   1.000
_cell.angle_alpha   90.00
_cell.angle_beta   90.00
_cell.angle_gamma   90.00
#
_symmetry.space_group_name_H-M   'P 1'
#
loop_
_entity.id
_entity.type
_entity.pdbx_description
1 polymer ?
#
loop_
_entity_poly.entity_id
_entity_poly.type
_entity_poly.pdbx_seq_one_letter_code
_entity_poly.pdbx_strand_id
1 'polypeptide(L)'
;MRQAPTLKPLPPLRRRFWLTGTRAWLAGLGLIGVILSGLIARDTVFAQPAAATIRTAAADRGSVTSVVSGTGSLLPVGRMNVNFKQTGVLTEVDVKVGDKVTAGQVLARIDSSTQQAALAQAQASLASAQANLQATQSPLTGAQVAQLQHQVSNAQQNYNDTVA
;
A
#
# COMPACT_ATOMS: atom_id res chain seq x y z
N MET A 1 -45.20 -91.49 -71.68
CA MET A 1 -45.57 -92.92 -71.55
C MET A 1 -44.52 -93.63 -70.71
N ARG A 2 -44.92 -94.33 -69.63
CA ARG A 2 -44.31 -95.56 -69.06
C ARG A 2 -42.90 -95.42 -68.41
N GLN A 3 -42.56 -95.84 -67.18
CA GLN A 3 -43.16 -96.70 -66.14
C GLN A 3 -42.59 -96.38 -64.73
N ALA A 4 -43.29 -96.83 -63.69
CA ALA A 4 -42.84 -96.92 -62.29
C ALA A 4 -41.96 -98.17 -62.02
N PRO A 5 -41.30 -98.24 -60.85
CA PRO A 5 -41.44 -99.44 -60.03
C PRO A 5 -41.52 -99.21 -58.49
N THR A 6 -42.61 -99.70 -57.90
CA THR A 6 -42.75 -100.61 -56.72
C THR A 6 -41.91 -100.45 -55.42
N LEU A 7 -42.59 -99.87 -54.40
CA LEU A 7 -42.93 -100.35 -53.03
C LEU A 7 -42.01 -101.28 -52.21
N LYS A 8 -41.77 -100.88 -50.94
CA LYS A 8 -41.42 -101.78 -49.80
C LYS A 8 -42.16 -101.33 -48.50
N PRO A 9 -42.97 -102.18 -47.85
CA PRO A 9 -43.75 -101.83 -46.65
C PRO A 9 -43.14 -102.29 -45.30
N LEU A 10 -43.62 -101.65 -44.22
CA LEU A 10 -43.28 -101.74 -42.79
C LEU A 10 -43.67 -103.06 -42.10
N PRO A 11 -43.04 -103.37 -40.93
CA PRO A 11 -43.79 -103.83 -39.75
C PRO A 11 -43.16 -103.36 -38.39
N PRO A 12 -43.69 -103.71 -37.18
CA PRO A 12 -44.77 -103.00 -36.50
C PRO A 12 -44.45 -102.53 -35.05
N LEU A 13 -45.31 -101.67 -34.51
CA LEU A 13 -45.32 -101.21 -33.11
C LEU A 13 -45.58 -102.36 -32.11
N ARG A 14 -44.90 -102.34 -30.95
CA ARG A 14 -45.36 -103.03 -29.73
C ARG A 14 -45.28 -102.13 -28.49
N ARG A 15 -46.35 -102.25 -27.71
CA ARG A 15 -46.90 -101.39 -26.65
C ARG A 15 -46.28 -101.59 -25.25
N ARG A 16 -46.24 -100.49 -24.48
CA ARG A 16 -46.79 -100.24 -23.12
C ARG A 16 -46.35 -101.12 -21.91
N PHE A 17 -45.91 -100.48 -20.81
CA PHE A 17 -46.47 -100.50 -19.43
C PHE A 17 -45.49 -99.74 -18.47
N TRP A 18 -45.79 -98.54 -17.96
CA TRP A 18 -46.61 -98.16 -16.78
C TRP A 18 -45.90 -98.23 -15.39
N LEU A 19 -45.57 -97.03 -14.86
CA LEU A 19 -45.53 -96.57 -13.45
C LEU A 19 -44.51 -97.09 -12.39
N THR A 20 -43.23 -96.75 -12.52
CA THR A 20 -42.30 -96.65 -11.34
C THR A 20 -41.30 -95.47 -11.38
N GLY A 21 -41.42 -94.53 -12.33
CA GLY A 21 -40.38 -93.50 -12.60
C GLY A 21 -40.49 -92.15 -11.86
N THR A 22 -41.59 -91.85 -11.15
CA THR A 22 -41.84 -90.50 -10.60
C THR A 22 -41.00 -90.17 -9.37
N ARG A 23 -40.59 -91.15 -8.56
CA ARG A 23 -39.77 -90.93 -7.35
C ARG A 23 -38.29 -90.71 -7.69
N ALA A 24 -37.78 -91.37 -8.73
CA ALA A 24 -36.41 -91.17 -9.22
C ALA A 24 -36.23 -89.79 -9.88
N TRP A 25 -37.27 -89.28 -10.54
CA TRP A 25 -37.25 -87.95 -11.16
C TRP A 25 -37.20 -86.81 -10.11
N LEU A 26 -37.93 -86.96 -9.00
CA LEU A 26 -37.89 -85.98 -7.90
C LEU A 26 -36.55 -85.97 -7.17
N ALA A 27 -35.93 -87.14 -6.97
CA ALA A 27 -34.58 -87.23 -6.39
C ALA A 27 -33.50 -86.62 -7.31
N GLY A 28 -33.60 -86.85 -8.63
CA GLY A 28 -32.69 -86.26 -9.61
C GLY A 28 -32.79 -84.73 -9.69
N LEU A 29 -34.00 -84.18 -9.66
CA LEU A 29 -34.23 -82.73 -9.65
C LEU A 29 -33.71 -82.06 -8.38
N GLY A 30 -33.88 -82.70 -7.22
CA GLY A 30 -33.32 -82.21 -5.95
C GLY A 30 -31.79 -82.14 -5.99
N LEU A 31 -31.14 -83.17 -6.55
CA LEU A 31 -29.68 -83.24 -6.63
C LEU A 31 -29.11 -82.22 -7.63
N ILE A 32 -29.78 -82.02 -8.76
CA ILE A 32 -29.45 -80.96 -9.74
C ILE A 32 -29.61 -79.57 -9.11
N GLY A 33 -30.67 -79.37 -8.31
CA GLY A 33 -30.89 -78.11 -7.58
C GLY A 33 -29.77 -77.78 -6.59
N VAL A 34 -29.28 -78.79 -5.86
CA VAL A 34 -28.16 -78.62 -4.90
C VAL A 34 -26.84 -78.37 -5.63
N ILE A 35 -26.61 -79.04 -6.77
CA ILE A 35 -25.42 -78.77 -7.58
C ILE A 35 -25.49 -77.34 -8.12
N LEU A 36 -26.59 -76.94 -8.77
CA LEU A 36 -26.74 -75.58 -9.32
C LEU A 36 -26.62 -74.50 -8.24
N SER A 37 -27.21 -74.68 -7.06
CA SER A 37 -27.06 -73.72 -5.98
C SER A 37 -25.62 -73.64 -5.46
N GLY A 38 -24.91 -74.77 -5.39
CA GLY A 38 -23.48 -74.81 -5.07
C GLY A 38 -22.61 -74.12 -6.13
N LEU A 39 -22.94 -74.31 -7.42
CA LEU A 39 -22.21 -73.67 -8.53
C LEU A 39 -22.45 -72.16 -8.60
N ILE A 40 -23.63 -71.68 -8.21
CA ILE A 40 -23.92 -70.24 -8.15
C ILE A 40 -23.30 -69.63 -6.90
N ALA A 41 -23.37 -70.31 -5.75
CA ALA A 41 -22.81 -69.84 -4.50
C ALA A 41 -21.28 -69.69 -4.57
N ARG A 42 -20.57 -70.61 -5.23
CA ARG A 42 -19.12 -70.44 -5.45
C ARG A 42 -18.81 -69.18 -6.28
N ASP A 43 -19.58 -68.91 -7.32
CA ASP A 43 -19.28 -67.81 -8.24
C ASP A 43 -19.63 -66.46 -7.61
N THR A 44 -20.60 -66.40 -6.69
CA THR A 44 -20.96 -65.18 -5.96
C THR A 44 -20.13 -64.93 -4.71
N VAL A 45 -19.75 -65.98 -3.97
CA VAL A 45 -18.93 -65.85 -2.74
C VAL A 45 -17.46 -65.65 -3.07
N PHE A 46 -16.96 -66.25 -4.16
CA PHE A 46 -15.59 -66.07 -4.62
C PHE A 46 -15.46 -65.08 -5.80
N ALA A 47 -16.54 -64.35 -6.14
CA ALA A 47 -16.45 -63.23 -7.08
C ALA A 47 -15.53 -62.15 -6.50
N GLN A 48 -14.33 -62.06 -7.06
CA GLN A 48 -13.38 -61.03 -6.66
C GLN A 48 -13.87 -59.67 -7.17
N PRO A 49 -14.10 -58.67 -6.29
CA PRO A 49 -14.63 -57.38 -6.71
C PRO A 49 -13.67 -56.70 -7.70
N ALA A 50 -14.23 -56.23 -8.82
CA ALA A 50 -13.45 -55.59 -9.88
C ALA A 50 -12.71 -54.37 -9.30
N ALA A 51 -11.38 -54.40 -9.39
CA ALA A 51 -10.53 -53.34 -8.84
C ALA A 51 -10.86 -51.99 -9.50
N ALA A 52 -11.26 -51.01 -8.70
CA ALA A 52 -11.57 -49.67 -9.17
C ALA A 52 -10.32 -49.04 -9.82
N THR A 53 -10.45 -48.58 -11.07
CA THR A 53 -9.34 -47.94 -11.79
C THR A 53 -9.14 -46.52 -11.26
N ILE A 54 -8.07 -46.29 -10.49
CA ILE A 54 -7.70 -44.97 -9.96
C ILE A 54 -6.75 -44.28 -10.95
N ARG A 55 -7.08 -43.05 -11.34
CA ARG A 55 -6.18 -42.20 -12.13
C ARG A 55 -5.22 -41.46 -11.20
N THR A 56 -3.93 -41.68 -11.39
CA THR A 56 -2.86 -40.93 -10.74
C THR A 56 -2.11 -40.08 -11.77
N ALA A 57 -1.48 -39.01 -11.29
CA ALA A 57 -0.56 -38.19 -12.07
C ALA A 57 0.74 -38.02 -11.28
N ALA A 58 1.87 -37.95 -11.98
CA ALA A 58 3.16 -37.70 -11.36
C ALA A 58 3.22 -36.26 -10.86
N ALA A 59 3.57 -36.09 -9.58
CA ALA A 59 3.82 -34.77 -9.01
C ALA A 59 5.26 -34.32 -9.34
N ASP A 60 5.40 -33.10 -9.84
CA ASP A 60 6.69 -32.48 -10.12
C ASP A 60 6.91 -31.25 -9.23
N ARG A 61 8.17 -30.89 -8.99
CA ARG A 61 8.54 -29.75 -8.14
C ARG A 61 8.96 -28.56 -9.00
N GLY A 62 8.18 -27.48 -8.92
CA GLY A 62 8.50 -26.17 -9.49
C GLY A 62 8.41 -25.07 -8.44
N SER A 63 9.02 -23.92 -8.72
CA SER A 63 8.88 -22.73 -7.88
C SER A 63 7.50 -22.09 -8.08
N VAL A 64 6.71 -22.00 -7.02
CA VAL A 64 5.42 -21.28 -7.03
C VAL A 64 5.65 -19.89 -6.47
N THR A 65 5.65 -18.88 -7.33
CA THR A 65 5.80 -17.48 -6.93
C THR A 65 4.41 -16.88 -6.73
N SER A 66 4.02 -16.61 -5.49
CA SER A 66 2.80 -15.88 -5.17
C SER A 66 3.11 -14.40 -5.09
N VAL A 67 2.60 -13.61 -6.05
CA VAL A 67 2.75 -12.15 -6.04
C VAL A 67 1.51 -11.55 -5.40
N VAL A 68 1.69 -10.92 -4.25
CA VAL A 68 0.62 -10.13 -3.61
C VAL A 68 0.83 -8.68 -4.02
N SER A 69 -0.04 -8.16 -4.88
CA SER A 69 -0.08 -6.74 -5.23
C SER A 69 -0.94 -5.98 -4.23
N GLY A 70 -0.38 -4.94 -3.60
CA GLY A 70 -1.11 -4.01 -2.75
C GLY A 70 -1.12 -2.61 -3.36
N THR A 71 -2.29 -1.97 -3.39
CA THR A 71 -2.43 -0.59 -3.87
C THR A 71 -2.21 0.36 -2.70
N GLY A 72 -1.22 1.25 -2.82
CA GLY A 72 -0.96 2.33 -1.86
C GLY A 72 -1.22 3.68 -2.51
N SER A 73 -1.71 4.66 -1.74
CA SER A 73 -1.82 6.05 -2.20
C SER A 73 -0.57 6.83 -1.78
N LEU A 74 -0.03 7.61 -2.70
CA LEU A 74 1.08 8.53 -2.41
C LEU A 74 0.50 9.82 -1.83
N LEU A 75 0.91 10.15 -0.62
CA LEU A 75 0.62 11.42 0.03
C LEU A 75 1.82 12.36 -0.12
N PRO A 76 1.60 13.66 -0.40
CA PRO A 76 2.67 14.64 -0.37
C PRO A 76 3.34 14.66 1.00
N VAL A 77 4.68 14.72 1.03
CA VAL A 77 5.47 14.79 2.27
C VAL A 77 5.08 16.01 3.12
N GLY A 78 4.62 17.08 2.48
CA GLY A 78 4.06 18.24 3.15
C GLY A 78 3.33 19.16 2.18
N ARG A 79 2.38 19.94 2.71
CA ARG A 79 1.72 21.03 2.00
C ARG A 79 1.76 22.26 2.90
N MET A 80 2.27 23.37 2.39
CA MET A 80 2.27 24.65 3.09
C MET A 80 1.51 25.67 2.26
N ASN A 81 0.71 26.49 2.94
CA ASN A 81 0.09 27.66 2.33
C ASN A 81 0.98 28.87 2.59
N VAL A 82 1.42 29.55 1.54
CA VAL A 82 2.30 30.72 1.66
C VAL A 82 1.44 31.98 1.61
N ASN A 83 1.62 32.85 2.61
CA ASN A 83 0.93 34.13 2.66
C ASN A 83 1.89 35.23 3.10
N PHE A 84 1.59 36.48 2.76
CA PHE A 84 2.35 37.62 3.22
C PHE A 84 2.11 37.85 4.71
N LYS A 85 3.18 38.13 5.45
CA LYS A 85 3.10 38.45 6.89
C LYS A 85 2.51 39.83 7.17
N GLN A 86 2.55 40.71 6.18
CA GLN A 86 2.07 42.09 6.27
C GLN A 86 1.11 42.36 5.13
N THR A 87 0.12 43.22 5.38
CA THR A 87 -0.79 43.70 4.35
C THR A 87 -0.08 44.75 3.50
N GLY A 88 -0.20 44.65 2.19
CA GLY A 88 0.41 45.58 1.24
C GLY A 88 -0.10 45.36 -0.17
N VAL A 89 0.33 46.24 -1.09
CA VAL A 89 0.03 46.12 -2.52
C VAL A 89 1.01 45.14 -3.15
N LEU A 90 0.52 44.16 -3.89
CA LEU A 90 1.34 43.21 -4.64
C LEU A 90 2.00 43.94 -5.83
N THR A 91 3.33 43.90 -5.90
CA THR A 91 4.09 44.57 -6.98
C THR A 91 4.47 43.60 -8.08
N GLU A 92 4.89 42.38 -7.73
CA GLU A 92 5.34 41.37 -8.68
C GLU A 92 5.11 39.94 -8.19
N VAL A 93 4.98 39.02 -9.15
CA VAL A 93 4.89 37.58 -8.93
C VAL A 93 5.94 36.93 -9.84
N ASP A 94 6.92 36.27 -9.23
CA ASP A 94 8.13 35.78 -9.91
C ASP A 94 8.02 34.30 -10.33
N VAL A 95 6.89 33.64 -10.03
CA VAL A 95 6.69 32.21 -10.26
C VAL A 95 5.38 31.90 -10.95
N LYS A 96 5.34 30.80 -11.71
CA LYS A 96 4.15 30.31 -12.40
C LYS A 96 3.62 29.03 -11.77
N VAL A 97 2.35 28.75 -12.03
CA VAL A 97 1.70 27.52 -11.56
C VAL A 97 2.40 26.31 -12.19
N GLY A 98 2.90 25.41 -11.34
CA GLY A 98 3.63 24.20 -11.74
C GLY A 98 5.16 24.31 -11.62
N ASP A 99 5.70 25.51 -11.31
CA ASP A 99 7.13 25.69 -11.13
C ASP A 99 7.63 25.01 -9.84
N LYS A 100 8.84 24.42 -9.93
CA LYS A 100 9.55 23.92 -8.75
C LYS A 100 10.33 25.06 -8.12
N VAL A 101 10.06 25.33 -6.85
CA VAL A 101 10.70 26.41 -6.10
C VAL A 101 11.59 25.85 -4.99
N THR A 102 12.63 26.58 -4.64
CA THR A 102 13.58 26.19 -3.57
C THR A 102 13.39 27.05 -2.32
N ALA A 103 13.92 26.57 -1.19
CA ALA A 103 13.85 27.33 0.05
C ALA A 103 14.61 28.66 -0.06
N GLY A 104 13.96 29.76 0.33
CA GLY A 104 14.52 31.12 0.24
C GLY A 104 14.30 31.81 -1.10
N GLN A 105 13.72 31.14 -2.10
CA GLN A 105 13.36 31.77 -3.36
C GLN A 105 12.22 32.78 -3.17
N VAL A 106 12.39 33.96 -3.75
CA VAL A 106 11.32 34.97 -3.79
C VAL A 106 10.24 34.49 -4.75
N LEU A 107 9.01 34.41 -4.25
CA LEU A 107 7.84 33.99 -5.05
C LEU A 107 7.06 35.20 -5.56
N ALA A 108 6.99 36.24 -4.75
CA ALA A 108 6.27 37.46 -5.02
C ALA A 108 6.76 38.58 -4.09
N ARG A 109 6.63 39.83 -4.51
CA ARG A 109 6.94 41.00 -3.68
C ARG A 109 5.73 41.89 -3.47
N ILE A 110 5.71 42.50 -2.29
CA ILE A 110 4.78 43.57 -1.93
C ILE A 110 5.54 44.88 -1.86
N ASP A 111 4.83 45.99 -2.08
CA ASP A 111 5.39 47.32 -1.93
C ASP A 111 5.92 47.50 -0.50
N SER A 112 7.21 47.85 -0.41
CA SER A 112 7.94 48.02 0.84
C SER A 112 8.26 49.49 1.16
N SER A 113 7.68 50.43 0.43
CA SER A 113 7.93 51.88 0.57
C SER A 113 7.76 52.37 2.01
N THR A 114 6.69 51.97 2.68
CA THR A 114 6.43 52.34 4.09
C THR A 114 7.45 51.75 5.05
N GLN A 115 7.85 50.49 4.85
CA GLN A 115 8.88 49.84 5.68
C GLN A 115 10.27 50.44 5.45
N GLN A 116 10.59 50.82 4.21
CA GLN A 116 11.84 51.51 3.88
C GLN A 116 11.91 52.89 4.54
N ALA A 117 10.82 53.66 4.50
CA ALA A 117 10.74 54.94 5.20
C ALA A 117 10.89 54.78 6.72
N ALA A 118 10.23 53.78 7.32
CA ALA A 118 10.37 53.47 8.73
C ALA A 118 11.81 53.06 9.11
N LEU A 119 12.46 52.26 8.25
CA LEU A 119 13.86 51.88 8.43
C LEU A 119 14.79 53.10 8.39
N ALA A 120 14.61 53.98 7.40
CA ALA A 120 15.39 55.21 7.27
C ALA A 120 15.23 56.11 8.51
N GLN A 121 14.00 56.27 9.01
CA GLN A 121 13.72 57.03 10.23
C GLN A 121 14.41 56.42 11.46
N ALA A 122 14.36 55.09 11.60
CA ALA A 122 15.01 54.37 12.70
C ALA A 122 16.54 54.51 12.64
N GLN A 123 17.13 54.45 11.44
CA GLN A 123 18.56 54.65 11.22
C GLN A 123 18.99 56.09 11.57
N ALA A 124 18.21 57.10 11.17
CA ALA A 124 18.48 58.49 11.53
C ALA A 124 18.41 58.71 13.06
N SER A 125 17.44 58.09 13.72
CA SER A 125 17.30 58.13 15.18
C SER A 125 18.50 57.47 15.87
N LEU A 126 18.96 56.33 15.36
CA LEU A 126 20.15 55.65 15.86
C LEU A 126 21.41 56.51 15.70
N ALA A 127 21.60 57.13 14.53
CA ALA A 127 22.75 58.00 14.28
C ALA A 127 22.77 59.21 15.23
N SER A 128 21.62 59.84 15.47
CA SER A 128 21.49 60.93 16.44
C SER A 128 21.82 60.48 17.86
N ALA A 129 21.31 59.31 18.29
CA ALA A 129 21.63 58.76 19.60
C ALA A 129 23.11 58.44 19.77
N GLN A 130 23.75 57.90 18.72
CA GLN A 130 25.21 57.65 18.70
C GLN A 130 26.01 58.94 18.79
N ALA A 131 25.62 59.99 18.05
CA ALA A 131 26.27 61.29 18.12
C ALA A 131 26.15 61.91 19.53
N ASN A 132 24.98 61.81 20.16
CA ASN A 132 24.76 62.29 21.52
C ASN A 132 25.58 61.51 22.56
N LEU A 133 25.68 60.19 22.40
CA LEU A 133 26.53 59.36 23.24
C LEU A 133 27.99 59.78 23.12
N GLN A 134 28.46 59.96 21.88
CA GLN A 134 29.84 60.38 21.61
C GLN A 134 30.12 61.78 22.18
N ALA A 135 29.18 62.72 22.05
CA ALA A 135 29.30 64.05 22.63
C ALA A 135 29.36 64.01 24.16
N THR A 136 28.56 63.14 24.79
CA THR A 136 28.52 62.99 26.26
C THR A 136 29.76 62.27 26.79
N GLN A 137 30.31 61.33 26.03
CA GLN A 137 31.53 60.60 26.37
C GLN A 137 32.81 61.37 26.05
N SER A 138 32.72 62.45 25.26
CA SER A 138 33.89 63.24 24.90
C SER A 138 34.40 63.98 26.13
N PRO A 139 35.65 63.71 26.58
CA PRO A 139 36.23 64.41 27.72
C PRO A 139 36.37 65.91 27.40
N LEU A 140 36.29 66.74 28.45
CA LEU A 140 36.53 68.18 28.34
C LEU A 140 37.87 68.42 27.66
N THR A 141 37.86 69.21 26.59
CA THR A 141 39.08 69.57 25.89
C THR A 141 39.93 70.50 26.77
N GLY A 142 41.25 70.49 26.58
CA GLY A 142 42.14 71.39 27.34
C GLY A 142 41.75 72.87 27.22
N ALA A 143 41.15 73.27 26.08
CA ALA A 143 40.60 74.61 25.87
C ALA A 143 39.40 74.91 26.77
N GLN A 144 38.50 73.95 26.99
CA GLN A 144 37.35 74.09 27.90
C GLN A 144 37.79 74.15 29.35
N VAL A 145 38.81 73.37 29.73
CA VAL A 145 39.41 73.42 31.07
C VAL A 145 40.07 74.77 31.32
N ALA A 146 40.83 75.30 30.37
CA ALA A 146 41.44 76.63 30.48
C ALA A 146 40.38 77.74 30.59
N GLN A 147 39.29 77.67 29.82
CA GLN A 147 38.17 78.60 29.92
C GLN A 147 37.52 78.58 31.32
N LEU A 148 37.27 77.38 31.86
CA LEU A 148 36.71 77.21 33.20
C LEU A 148 37.66 77.76 34.28
N GLN A 149 38.97 77.61 34.11
CA GLN A 149 39.97 78.19 35.02
C GLN A 149 39.96 79.72 34.99
N HIS A 150 39.85 80.34 33.81
CA HIS A 150 39.70 81.80 33.70
C HIS A 150 38.40 82.30 34.34
N GLN A 151 37.31 81.54 34.23
CA GLN A 151 36.04 81.90 34.90
C GLN A 151 36.17 81.85 36.43
N VAL A 152 36.84 80.83 36.97
CA VAL A 152 37.11 80.73 38.41
C VAL A 152 38.04 81.86 38.87
N SER A 153 39.08 82.21 38.11
CA SER A 153 39.98 83.30 38.51
C SER A 153 39.26 84.65 38.55
N ASN A 154 38.42 84.94 37.55
CA ASN A 154 37.65 86.18 37.50
C ASN A 154 36.61 86.24 38.63
N ALA A 155 35.95 85.12 38.94
CA ALA A 155 35.02 85.03 40.05
C ALA A 155 35.71 85.28 41.40
N GLN A 156 36.94 84.76 41.58
CA GLN A 156 37.72 84.96 42.79
C GLN A 156 38.18 86.41 42.96
N GLN A 157 38.57 87.07 41.85
CA GLN A 157 38.92 88.50 41.84
C GLN A 157 37.72 89.35 42.27
N ASN A 158 36.56 89.13 41.65
CA ASN A 158 35.33 89.84 42.03
C ASN A 158 34.94 89.62 43.49
N TYR A 159 35.10 88.39 44.02
CA TYR A 159 34.83 88.11 45.43
C TYR A 159 35.77 88.91 46.34
N ASN A 160 37.08 88.87 46.08
CA ASN A 160 38.06 89.61 46.88
C ASN A 160 37.81 91.13 46.84
N ASP A 161 37.43 91.68 45.68
CA ASP A 161 37.12 93.10 45.51
C ASP A 161 35.84 93.53 46.24
N THR A 162 34.93 92.59 46.52
CA THR A 162 33.67 92.87 47.26
C THR A 162 33.76 92.64 48.77
N VAL A 163 34.78 91.92 49.24
CA VAL A 163 34.97 91.57 50.66
C VAL A 163 36.04 92.44 51.33
N ALA A 164 36.89 93.11 50.55
CA ALA A 164 37.80 94.16 51.01
C ALA A 164 37.08 95.52 51.17
#